data_AF-A0A7K4HL78-F1
#
_entry.id   AF-A0A7K4HL78-F1
#
_cell.length_a   1.000
_cell.length_b   1.000
_cell.length_c   1.000
_cell.angle_alpha   90.00
_cell.angle_beta   90.00
_cell.angle_gamma   90.00
#
_symmetry.space_group_name_H-M   'P 1'
#
loop_
_entity.id
_entity.type
_entity.pdbx_description
1 polymer ?
#
loop_
_entity_poly.entity_id
_entity_poly.type
_entity_poly.pdbx_seq_one_letter_code
_entity_poly.pdbx_strand_id
1 'polypeptide(L)'
;MMIQKKQDDNTTAASEIIAVVILIAIFAVAVGIVGVVMLSNPPGDAAPAMLAHVDEENGSTYLYHDGGDPLERGRFAVIVDGIDRTGEATLYSPLGDESSDWTTWGTGQALVLPGVSSTSRIMIVAAGVGQSGSEWLLYENGTAGTPTPTIVVPVNRSFINFVIDENVFVYGNVLSFSGNTVTGPGATVVITGGLVTSDLNGGTSISVSEIYIDGDVTLDGGSAGLGSATEPGNIYVNGDLTLGSGSRNIYGDTYVAGNFFLKDARIHGNVYVDGDLTLNWTPWLVDDARIYYTGKIEHPNYYDEEILKKCVHQATVPGVDIPDQGIAPTKPAEWYAERGYVSGGALTDGIRIYADSYDAPGYSPPTWSSTANNIVIIARSGDITLKNMGDRRVTGVFYAPNGKVTFEGTSLEGVVIARDGFFVTSGGTTVVFRNIEEYISNPDDYPF
;
A
#
# COMPACT_ATOMS: atom_id res chain seq x y z
N MET A 1 69.04 31.32 -2.15
CA MET A 1 67.68 31.27 -2.72
C MET A 1 67.00 30.05 -2.11
N MET A 2 66.44 30.21 -0.91
CA MET A 2 66.01 29.12 -0.02
C MET A 2 64.64 29.48 0.56
N ILE A 3 63.70 29.80 -0.33
CA ILE A 3 62.31 30.12 0.03
C ILE A 3 61.49 29.65 -1.17
N GLN A 4 61.11 28.38 -1.21
CA GLN A 4 60.02 27.86 -2.08
C GLN A 4 59.61 26.43 -1.69
N LYS A 5 60.42 25.69 -0.91
CA LYS A 5 60.07 24.31 -0.50
C LYS A 5 59.14 24.19 0.73
N LYS A 6 58.68 25.29 1.34
CA LYS A 6 57.86 25.24 2.58
C LYS A 6 56.36 25.45 2.34
N GLN A 7 55.94 25.70 1.09
CA GLN A 7 54.57 26.12 0.80
C GLN A 7 53.68 24.97 0.28
N ASP A 8 54.25 23.88 -0.24
CA ASP A 8 53.49 22.74 -0.79
C ASP A 8 53.07 21.70 0.26
N ASP A 9 53.78 21.60 1.40
CA ASP A 9 53.42 20.64 2.46
C ASP A 9 52.19 21.11 3.27
N ASN A 10 51.95 22.43 3.31
CA ASN A 10 50.89 23.02 4.14
C ASN A 10 49.51 22.97 3.47
N THR A 11 49.44 22.90 2.13
CA THR A 11 48.19 22.83 1.38
C THR A 11 47.62 21.42 1.35
N THR A 12 48.48 20.39 1.30
CA THR A 12 48.08 18.98 1.37
C THR A 12 47.51 18.64 2.75
N ALA A 13 48.17 19.05 3.84
CA ALA A 13 47.68 18.85 5.20
C ALA A 13 46.36 19.60 5.48
N ALA A 14 46.19 20.81 4.92
CA ALA A 14 44.93 21.54 5.02
C ALA A 14 43.79 20.85 4.25
N SER A 15 44.07 20.30 3.06
CA SER A 15 43.07 19.61 2.23
C SER A 15 42.57 18.32 2.87
N GLU A 16 43.44 17.55 3.54
CA GLU A 16 43.04 16.32 4.24
C GLU A 16 42.13 16.62 5.43
N ILE A 17 42.45 17.66 6.22
CA ILE A 17 41.62 18.08 7.36
C ILE A 17 40.25 18.57 6.87
N ILE A 18 40.21 19.35 5.79
CA ILE A 18 38.95 19.86 5.22
C ILE A 18 38.07 18.70 4.73
N ALA A 19 38.65 17.70 4.05
CA ALA A 19 37.90 16.53 3.56
C ALA A 19 37.28 15.71 4.71
N VAL A 20 38.03 15.50 5.79
CA VAL A 20 37.53 14.76 6.97
C VAL A 20 36.39 15.53 7.67
N VAL A 21 36.53 16.85 7.82
CA VAL A 21 35.49 17.69 8.43
C VAL A 21 34.21 17.70 7.59
N ILE A 22 34.32 17.74 6.26
CA ILE A 22 33.16 17.65 5.36
C ILE A 22 32.49 16.27 5.47
N LEU A 23 33.26 15.18 5.53
CA LEU A 23 32.72 13.83 5.64
C LEU A 23 31.96 13.63 6.96
N ILE A 24 32.51 14.11 8.08
CA ILE A 24 31.85 14.05 9.39
C ILE A 24 30.57 14.88 9.39
N ALA A 25 30.58 16.07 8.77
CA ALA A 25 29.39 16.92 8.67
C ALA A 25 28.28 16.25 7.85
N ILE A 26 28.61 15.61 6.73
CA ILE A 26 27.64 14.87 5.90
C ILE A 26 27.07 13.69 6.68
N PHE A 27 27.91 12.93 7.38
CA PHE A 27 27.46 11.78 8.15
C PHE A 27 26.56 12.20 9.33
N ALA A 28 26.90 13.28 10.02
CA ALA A 28 26.09 13.83 11.11
C ALA A 28 24.72 14.32 10.62
N VAL A 29 24.66 14.94 9.44
CA VAL A 29 23.39 15.35 8.82
C VAL A 29 22.57 14.12 8.41
N ALA A 30 23.19 13.09 7.82
CA ALA A 30 22.50 11.86 7.45
C ALA A 30 21.90 11.13 8.67
N VAL A 31 22.68 10.99 9.74
CA VAL A 31 22.20 10.39 11.01
C VAL A 31 21.12 11.27 11.66
N GLY A 32 21.25 12.59 11.58
CA GLY A 32 20.25 13.54 12.07
C GLY A 32 18.92 13.40 11.33
N ILE A 33 18.93 13.28 10.01
CA ILE A 33 17.73 13.06 9.19
C ILE A 33 17.09 11.71 9.53
N VAL A 34 17.87 10.63 9.64
CA VAL A 34 17.36 9.30 10.03
C VAL A 34 16.75 9.33 11.43
N GLY A 35 17.40 10.02 12.38
CA GLY A 35 16.88 10.18 13.74
C GLY A 35 15.59 10.98 13.79
N VAL A 36 15.47 12.04 12.99
CA VAL A 36 14.22 12.81 12.87
C VAL A 36 13.13 11.93 12.28
N VAL A 37 13.36 11.26 11.15
CA VAL A 37 12.36 10.40 10.47
C VAL A 37 11.86 9.27 11.38
N MET A 38 12.75 8.60 12.12
CA MET A 38 12.35 7.53 13.06
C MET A 38 11.59 8.04 14.29
N LEU A 39 11.86 9.27 14.74
CA LEU A 39 11.20 9.86 15.91
C LEU A 39 9.97 10.71 15.55
N SER A 40 9.76 11.03 14.27
CA SER A 40 8.65 11.86 13.79
C SER A 40 7.44 11.07 13.30
N ASN A 41 7.45 9.72 13.36
CA ASN A 41 6.24 8.94 13.16
C ASN A 41 5.36 9.08 14.41
N PRO A 42 4.22 9.81 14.36
CA PRO A 42 3.29 9.81 15.49
C PRO A 42 2.83 8.36 15.72
N PRO A 43 2.62 7.94 16.99
CA PRO A 43 2.00 6.64 17.24
C PRO A 43 0.68 6.58 16.47
N GLY A 44 0.50 5.50 15.70
CA GLY A 44 -0.72 5.26 14.93
C GLY A 44 -1.96 5.29 15.82
N ASP A 45 -3.11 5.55 15.19
CA ASP A 45 -4.40 5.64 15.87
C ASP A 45 -4.78 4.31 16.54
N ALA A 46 -5.52 4.37 17.65
CA ALA A 46 -5.91 3.22 18.46
C ALA A 46 -7.43 3.15 18.60
N ALA A 47 -7.96 1.93 18.68
CA ALA A 47 -9.37 1.72 18.97
C ALA A 47 -9.74 2.29 20.35
N PRO A 48 -10.90 2.96 20.50
CA PRO A 48 -11.46 3.26 21.81
C PRO A 48 -11.62 1.98 22.63
N ALA A 49 -11.10 1.96 23.84
CA ALA A 49 -11.25 0.81 24.72
C ALA A 49 -12.63 0.86 25.36
N MET A 50 -13.60 0.07 24.88
CA MET A 50 -14.94 0.01 25.48
C MET A 50 -15.41 -1.42 25.72
N LEU A 51 -16.25 -1.58 26.74
CA LEU A 51 -17.02 -2.80 27.01
C LEU A 51 -18.49 -2.46 26.90
N ALA A 52 -19.23 -3.30 26.19
CA ALA A 52 -20.67 -3.16 26.04
C ALA A 52 -21.36 -4.53 26.11
N HIS A 53 -22.64 -4.50 26.46
CA HIS A 53 -23.54 -5.63 26.32
C HIS A 53 -24.91 -5.18 25.83
N VAL A 54 -25.71 -6.15 25.41
CA VAL A 54 -27.06 -5.95 24.86
C VAL A 54 -28.07 -6.69 25.72
N ASP A 55 -29.14 -6.00 26.10
CA ASP A 55 -30.37 -6.61 26.60
C ASP A 55 -31.59 -6.23 25.75
N GLU A 56 -32.68 -6.98 25.90
CA GLU A 56 -33.97 -6.63 25.32
C GLU A 56 -35.00 -6.45 26.44
N GLU A 57 -35.68 -5.30 26.46
CA GLU A 57 -36.78 -5.04 27.39
C GLU A 57 -37.92 -4.33 26.66
N ASN A 58 -39.16 -4.80 26.87
CA ASN A 58 -40.38 -4.17 26.33
C ASN A 58 -40.34 -3.94 24.80
N GLY A 59 -39.69 -4.84 24.05
CA GLY A 59 -39.55 -4.74 22.59
C GLY A 59 -38.59 -3.64 22.12
N SER A 60 -37.70 -3.19 23.00
CA SER A 60 -36.60 -2.28 22.69
C SER A 60 -35.27 -2.92 23.08
N THR A 61 -34.24 -2.68 22.29
CA THR A 61 -32.89 -3.12 22.58
C THR A 61 -32.16 -2.07 23.41
N TYR A 62 -31.53 -2.50 24.50
CA TYR A 62 -30.69 -1.69 25.37
C TYR A 62 -29.23 -2.05 25.13
N LEU A 63 -28.44 -1.07 24.71
CA LEU A 63 -26.99 -1.15 24.56
C LEU A 63 -26.35 -0.49 25.77
N TYR A 64 -25.81 -1.28 26.69
CA TYR A 64 -25.16 -0.76 27.89
C TYR A 64 -23.67 -0.55 27.66
N HIS A 65 -23.16 0.55 28.20
CA HIS A 65 -21.72 0.80 28.25
C HIS A 65 -21.16 0.37 29.61
N ASP A 66 -20.46 -0.75 29.67
CA ASP A 66 -20.03 -1.37 30.93
C ASP A 66 -18.70 -0.82 31.46
N GLY A 67 -17.90 -0.20 30.60
CA GLY A 67 -16.63 0.40 31.00
C GLY A 67 -15.81 0.89 29.83
N GLY A 68 -14.84 1.77 30.11
CA GLY A 68 -13.88 2.25 29.11
C GLY A 68 -14.11 3.68 28.63
N ASP A 69 -13.60 3.97 27.44
CA ASP A 69 -13.60 5.27 26.78
C ASP A 69 -15.02 5.67 26.32
N PRO A 70 -15.47 6.91 26.60
CA PRO A 70 -16.76 7.39 26.12
C PRO A 70 -16.74 7.63 24.61
N LEU A 71 -17.88 7.41 23.95
CA LEU A 71 -18.07 7.65 22.54
C LEU A 71 -18.84 8.95 22.27
N GLU A 72 -18.30 9.82 21.41
CA GLU A 72 -18.92 11.07 21.01
C GLU A 72 -19.92 10.87 19.86
N ARG A 73 -21.13 11.43 19.99
CA ARG A 73 -22.16 11.34 18.95
C ARG A 73 -21.66 11.98 17.65
N GLY A 74 -21.78 11.25 16.54
CA GLY A 74 -21.22 11.64 15.24
C GLY A 74 -19.78 11.14 15.00
N ARG A 75 -19.18 10.45 15.98
CA ARG A 75 -17.89 9.76 15.87
C ARG A 75 -18.01 8.24 16.07
N PHE A 76 -19.23 7.75 16.22
CA PHE A 76 -19.55 6.33 16.22
C PHE A 76 -20.90 6.11 15.56
N ALA A 77 -21.14 4.88 15.12
CA ALA A 77 -22.39 4.41 14.57
C ALA A 77 -22.84 3.12 15.27
N VAL A 78 -24.15 3.00 15.48
CA VAL A 78 -24.84 1.77 15.89
C VAL A 78 -25.55 1.21 14.67
N ILE A 79 -25.04 0.10 14.15
CA ILE A 79 -25.52 -0.54 12.93
C ILE A 79 -26.33 -1.76 13.32
N VAL A 80 -27.59 -1.81 12.87
CA VAL A 80 -28.50 -2.94 13.09
C VAL A 80 -28.84 -3.56 11.75
N ASP A 81 -28.46 -4.83 11.56
CA ASP A 81 -28.67 -5.58 10.32
C ASP A 81 -28.21 -4.81 9.06
N GLY A 82 -27.10 -4.05 9.18
CA GLY A 82 -26.49 -3.26 8.12
C GLY A 82 -27.03 -1.84 7.95
N ILE A 83 -27.97 -1.39 8.79
CA ILE A 83 -28.56 -0.04 8.73
C ILE A 83 -28.09 0.79 9.94
N ASP A 84 -27.55 1.99 9.70
CA ASP A 84 -27.22 2.93 10.76
C ASP A 84 -28.50 3.46 11.43
N ARG A 85 -28.65 3.15 12.72
CA ARG A 85 -29.77 3.59 13.58
C ARG A 85 -29.34 4.49 14.72
N THR A 86 -28.13 5.05 14.66
CA THR A 86 -27.60 5.94 15.72
C THR A 86 -28.50 7.15 15.97
N GLY A 87 -29.14 7.67 14.90
CA GLY A 87 -30.08 8.78 14.98
C GLY A 87 -31.40 8.45 15.69
N GLU A 88 -31.75 7.16 15.80
CA GLU A 88 -32.98 6.67 16.43
C GLU A 88 -32.80 6.39 17.93
N ALA A 89 -31.55 6.39 18.42
CA ALA A 89 -31.22 6.00 19.78
C ALA A 89 -31.48 7.11 20.80
N THR A 90 -32.12 6.74 21.90
CA THR A 90 -32.27 7.59 23.08
C THR A 90 -31.30 7.16 24.19
N LEU A 91 -30.65 8.10 24.86
CA LEU A 91 -29.73 7.81 25.96
C LEU A 91 -30.48 7.77 27.29
N TYR A 92 -30.20 6.76 28.11
CA TYR A 92 -30.64 6.65 29.50
C TYR A 92 -29.44 6.73 30.45
N SER A 93 -29.56 7.56 31.49
CA SER A 93 -28.56 7.65 32.56
C SER A 93 -28.59 6.40 33.45
N PRO A 94 -27.55 6.14 34.26
CA PRO A 94 -27.58 5.07 35.27
C PRO A 94 -28.72 5.23 36.30
N LEU A 95 -29.30 6.43 36.40
CA LEU A 95 -30.43 6.75 37.29
C LEU A 95 -31.79 6.63 36.58
N GLY A 96 -31.80 6.27 35.29
CA GLY A 96 -33.01 6.11 34.48
C GLY A 96 -33.53 7.40 33.83
N ASP A 97 -32.75 8.48 33.85
CA ASP A 97 -33.15 9.73 33.20
C ASP A 97 -32.94 9.65 31.68
N GLU A 98 -33.99 9.97 30.92
CA GLU A 98 -33.99 9.96 29.45
C GLU A 98 -33.42 11.27 28.88
N SER A 99 -32.61 11.17 27.82
CA SER A 99 -32.10 12.31 27.06
C SER A 99 -32.08 12.01 25.56
N SER A 100 -32.81 12.79 24.76
CA SER A 100 -32.78 12.74 23.28
C SER A 100 -31.63 13.53 22.66
N ASP A 101 -31.15 14.55 23.37
CA ASP A 101 -30.16 15.52 22.89
C ASP A 101 -28.75 15.20 23.40
N TRP A 102 -28.49 13.92 23.66
CA TRP A 102 -27.21 13.45 24.15
C TRP A 102 -26.08 13.69 23.13
N THR A 103 -24.89 14.01 23.62
CA THR A 103 -23.69 14.27 22.82
C THR A 103 -22.59 13.23 23.03
N THR A 104 -22.65 12.47 24.12
CA THR A 104 -21.69 11.44 24.48
C THR A 104 -22.39 10.25 25.12
N TRP A 105 -21.94 9.05 24.81
CA TRP A 105 -22.37 7.81 25.45
C TRP A 105 -21.18 7.19 26.19
N GLY A 106 -21.30 6.99 27.50
CA GLY A 106 -20.20 6.54 28.36
C GLY A 106 -20.65 5.58 29.44
N THR A 107 -19.67 5.13 30.24
CA THR A 107 -19.84 4.09 31.25
C THR A 107 -21.07 4.28 32.16
N GLY A 108 -21.86 3.23 32.29
CA GLY A 108 -23.10 3.16 33.09
C GLY A 108 -24.35 3.67 32.39
N GLN A 109 -24.23 4.23 31.19
CA GLN A 109 -25.36 4.68 30.38
C GLN A 109 -25.81 3.61 29.38
N ALA A 110 -27.07 3.70 28.96
CA ALA A 110 -27.62 2.84 27.91
C ALA A 110 -28.11 3.65 26.72
N LEU A 111 -27.82 3.18 25.50
CA LEU A 111 -28.54 3.61 24.31
C LEU A 111 -29.70 2.65 24.04
N VAL A 112 -30.89 3.20 23.84
CA VAL A 112 -32.12 2.42 23.64
C VAL A 112 -32.61 2.58 22.21
N LEU A 113 -32.79 1.46 21.54
CA LEU A 113 -33.32 1.36 20.18
C LEU A 113 -34.73 0.74 20.21
N PRO A 114 -35.79 1.54 20.01
CA PRO A 114 -37.15 1.03 20.03
C PRO A 114 -37.44 0.14 18.82
N GLY A 115 -38.06 -1.02 19.03
CA GLY A 115 -38.48 -1.93 17.95
C GLY A 115 -37.36 -2.74 17.30
N VAL A 116 -36.16 -2.73 17.90
CA VAL A 116 -35.04 -3.61 17.53
C VAL A 116 -35.06 -4.83 18.46
N SER A 117 -34.71 -6.01 17.94
CA SER A 117 -34.50 -7.21 18.76
C SER A 117 -33.04 -7.33 19.17
N SER A 118 -32.75 -7.87 20.37
CA SER A 118 -31.37 -8.18 20.78
C SER A 118 -30.72 -9.30 19.95
N THR A 119 -31.52 -10.04 19.18
CA THR A 119 -31.07 -11.12 18.27
C THR A 119 -30.65 -10.63 16.88
N SER A 120 -30.94 -9.37 16.53
CA SER A 120 -30.42 -8.73 15.32
C SER A 120 -28.90 -8.64 15.38
N ARG A 121 -28.24 -8.58 14.21
CA ARG A 121 -26.81 -8.29 14.15
C ARG A 121 -26.59 -6.83 14.50
N ILE A 122 -26.16 -6.58 15.72
CA ILE A 122 -25.89 -5.23 16.22
C ILE A 122 -24.39 -5.02 16.27
N MET A 123 -23.90 -3.96 15.61
CA MET A 123 -22.50 -3.56 15.63
C MET A 123 -22.35 -2.13 16.17
N ILE A 124 -21.31 -1.90 16.96
CA ILE A 124 -20.87 -0.55 17.35
C ILE A 124 -19.54 -0.29 16.66
N VAL A 125 -19.49 0.75 15.83
CA VAL A 125 -18.29 1.16 15.10
C VAL A 125 -17.93 2.58 15.51
N ALA A 126 -16.66 2.89 15.81
CA ALA A 126 -16.25 4.25 16.18
C ALA A 126 -14.91 4.65 15.59
N ALA A 127 -14.70 5.97 15.46
CA ALA A 127 -13.40 6.52 15.09
C ALA A 127 -12.33 6.21 16.15
N GLY A 128 -11.08 6.09 15.71
CA GLY A 128 -9.93 5.93 16.61
C GLY A 128 -9.71 7.13 17.55
N VAL A 129 -9.04 6.87 18.68
CA VAL A 129 -8.76 7.85 19.74
C VAL A 129 -7.92 9.04 19.24
N GLY A 130 -7.00 8.79 18.31
CA GLY A 130 -6.15 9.77 17.64
C GLY A 130 -6.84 10.55 16.52
N GLN A 131 -8.08 10.19 16.17
CA GLN A 131 -8.92 10.87 15.18
C GLN A 131 -8.29 10.97 13.79
N SER A 132 -7.44 10.00 13.41
CA SER A 132 -6.72 10.01 12.12
C SER A 132 -7.55 9.47 10.96
N GLY A 133 -8.86 9.23 11.17
CA GLY A 133 -9.79 8.75 10.15
C GLY A 133 -10.01 7.23 10.10
N SER A 134 -9.42 6.47 11.02
CA SER A 134 -9.65 5.02 11.14
C SER A 134 -10.96 4.72 11.89
N GLU A 135 -11.81 3.83 11.35
CA GLU A 135 -13.01 3.31 12.03
C GLU A 135 -12.75 1.90 12.58
N TRP A 136 -13.23 1.63 13.79
CA TRP A 136 -12.98 0.40 14.54
C TRP A 136 -14.31 -0.26 14.91
N LEU A 137 -14.44 -1.57 14.68
CA LEU A 137 -15.53 -2.37 15.24
C LEU A 137 -15.26 -2.62 16.73
N LEU A 138 -16.11 -2.10 17.60
CA LEU A 138 -15.94 -2.15 19.05
C LEU A 138 -16.83 -3.21 19.72
N TYR A 139 -17.93 -3.59 19.09
CA TYR A 139 -18.87 -4.59 19.63
C TYR A 139 -19.67 -5.27 18.52
N GLU A 140 -19.97 -6.55 18.68
CA GLU A 140 -20.91 -7.31 17.83
C GLU A 140 -21.71 -8.34 18.66
N ASN A 141 -23.03 -8.45 18.42
CA ASN A 141 -23.88 -9.51 18.99
C ASN A 141 -24.57 -10.34 17.89
N GLY A 142 -24.56 -11.68 18.04
CA GLY A 142 -25.29 -12.64 17.21
C GLY A 142 -24.63 -14.04 17.11
N THR A 143 -25.43 -15.12 17.14
CA THR A 143 -24.96 -16.50 16.86
C THR A 143 -25.75 -17.15 15.71
N ALA A 144 -25.00 -17.54 14.68
CA ALA A 144 -25.21 -18.57 13.65
C ALA A 144 -26.17 -18.35 12.45
N GLY A 145 -25.55 -18.34 11.26
CA GLY A 145 -26.14 -18.69 9.97
C GLY A 145 -25.22 -18.42 8.78
N THR A 146 -24.12 -19.17 8.59
CA THR A 146 -23.40 -19.20 7.29
C THR A 146 -24.32 -19.88 6.26
N PRO A 147 -24.66 -19.24 5.13
CA PRO A 147 -23.67 -18.94 4.09
C PRO A 147 -23.51 -17.45 3.80
N THR A 148 -22.26 -17.11 3.50
CA THR A 148 -21.72 -15.92 2.87
C THR A 148 -22.70 -15.15 1.96
N PRO A 149 -22.90 -13.87 2.25
CA PRO A 149 -22.69 -12.82 1.28
C PRO A 149 -21.38 -12.13 1.65
N THR A 150 -20.48 -12.04 0.68
CA THR A 150 -19.32 -11.17 0.67
C THR A 150 -19.76 -9.79 1.18
N ILE A 151 -19.38 -9.43 2.41
CA ILE A 151 -19.37 -8.02 2.78
C ILE A 151 -18.08 -7.50 2.17
N VAL A 152 -18.18 -7.09 0.91
CA VAL A 152 -17.38 -5.98 0.43
C VAL A 152 -17.82 -4.84 1.34
N VAL A 153 -17.02 -4.48 2.34
CA VAL A 153 -17.16 -3.14 2.90
C VAL A 153 -16.71 -2.27 1.74
N PRO A 154 -17.57 -1.47 1.09
CA PRO A 154 -17.02 -0.37 0.33
C PRO A 154 -16.49 0.55 1.42
N VAL A 155 -15.24 0.31 1.83
CA VAL A 155 -14.44 1.37 2.41
C VAL A 155 -14.33 2.34 1.24
N ASN A 156 -15.31 3.22 1.09
CA ASN A 156 -15.22 4.32 0.14
C ASN A 156 -14.30 5.37 0.79
N ARG A 157 -13.09 4.93 1.17
CA ARG A 157 -11.93 5.82 1.22
C ARG A 157 -11.92 6.43 -0.17
N SER A 158 -11.96 7.75 -0.23
CA SER A 158 -11.70 8.42 -1.50
C SER A 158 -10.42 7.81 -2.07
N PHE A 159 -10.44 7.40 -3.34
CA PHE A 159 -9.29 6.74 -3.98
C PHE A 159 -7.97 7.51 -3.74
N ILE A 160 -8.04 8.84 -3.64
CA ILE A 160 -6.90 9.68 -3.28
C ILE A 160 -6.37 9.43 -1.86
N ASN A 161 -7.24 9.23 -0.87
CA ASN A 161 -6.82 8.87 0.49
C ASN A 161 -6.17 7.49 0.50
N PHE A 162 -6.70 6.52 -0.25
CA PHE A 162 -6.03 5.24 -0.43
C PHE A 162 -4.62 5.42 -1.02
N VAL A 163 -4.48 6.24 -2.06
CA VAL A 163 -3.17 6.52 -2.67
C VAL A 163 -2.19 7.18 -1.69
N ILE A 164 -2.67 8.07 -0.83
CA ILE A 164 -1.83 8.80 0.13
C ILE A 164 -1.51 7.94 1.35
N ASP A 165 -2.55 7.49 2.05
CA ASP A 165 -2.46 6.83 3.34
C ASP A 165 -1.77 5.46 3.21
N GLU A 166 -2.08 4.73 2.13
CA GLU A 166 -1.45 3.44 1.82
C GLU A 166 -0.27 3.60 0.86
N ASN A 167 0.15 4.83 0.56
CA ASN A 167 1.38 5.12 -0.17
C ASN A 167 1.47 4.37 -1.53
N VAL A 168 0.39 4.42 -2.31
CA VAL A 168 0.22 3.62 -3.53
C VAL A 168 1.03 4.20 -4.67
N PHE A 169 1.95 3.38 -5.18
CA PHE A 169 2.79 3.70 -6.32
C PHE A 169 2.14 3.36 -7.66
N VAL A 170 1.76 2.09 -7.79
CA VAL A 170 1.22 1.49 -9.01
C VAL A 170 -0.15 0.92 -8.70
N TYR A 171 -1.13 1.30 -9.50
CA TYR A 171 -2.47 0.72 -9.48
C TYR A 171 -2.92 0.47 -10.91
N GLY A 172 -3.10 -0.79 -11.29
CA GLY A 172 -3.50 -1.16 -12.65
C GLY A 172 -3.53 -2.65 -12.91
N ASN A 173 -4.03 -3.04 -14.08
CA ASN A 173 -4.20 -4.45 -14.46
C ASN A 173 -2.89 -5.17 -14.81
N VAL A 174 -1.90 -4.45 -15.31
CA VAL A 174 -0.63 -5.03 -15.77
C VAL A 174 0.54 -4.23 -15.22
N LEU A 175 1.56 -4.93 -14.71
CA LEU A 175 2.88 -4.37 -14.52
C LEU A 175 3.84 -5.12 -15.43
N SER A 176 4.32 -4.48 -16.50
CA SER A 176 5.30 -5.05 -17.42
C SER A 176 6.58 -4.23 -17.37
N PHE A 177 7.67 -4.85 -16.95
CA PHE A 177 8.87 -4.16 -16.53
C PHE A 177 10.12 -4.79 -17.13
N SER A 178 10.66 -4.14 -18.16
CA SER A 178 11.93 -4.51 -18.81
C SER A 178 13.16 -3.95 -18.09
N GLY A 179 12.97 -3.18 -17.01
CA GLY A 179 14.06 -2.53 -16.28
C GLY A 179 14.82 -3.46 -15.32
N ASN A 180 15.47 -2.84 -14.34
CA ASN A 180 16.25 -3.55 -13.31
C ASN A 180 15.49 -3.67 -11.98
N THR A 181 14.88 -2.58 -11.51
CA THR A 181 14.33 -2.52 -10.15
C THR A 181 13.20 -1.49 -10.05
N VAL A 182 12.16 -1.85 -9.30
CA VAL A 182 11.16 -0.95 -8.72
C VAL A 182 11.46 -0.85 -7.23
N THR A 183 11.63 0.35 -6.70
CA THR A 183 12.01 0.56 -5.29
C THR A 183 11.09 1.56 -4.60
N GLY A 184 10.57 1.17 -3.44
CA GLY A 184 9.76 2.03 -2.57
C GLY A 184 9.51 1.35 -1.23
N PRO A 185 10.47 1.36 -0.29
CA PRO A 185 10.21 0.98 1.10
C PRO A 185 9.04 1.81 1.66
N GLY A 186 8.11 1.15 2.33
CA GLY A 186 6.84 1.70 2.82
C GLY A 186 5.78 1.91 1.74
N ALA A 187 6.05 1.58 0.47
CA ALA A 187 5.11 1.80 -0.63
C ALA A 187 4.25 0.58 -0.94
N THR A 188 3.15 0.84 -1.65
CA THR A 188 2.19 -0.17 -2.09
C THR A 188 2.14 -0.30 -3.61
N VAL A 189 2.11 -1.53 -4.10
CA VAL A 189 1.82 -1.87 -5.52
C VAL A 189 0.55 -2.72 -5.58
N VAL A 190 -0.40 -2.31 -6.41
CA VAL A 190 -1.64 -3.05 -6.68
C VAL A 190 -1.70 -3.44 -8.16
N ILE A 191 -1.72 -4.74 -8.42
CA ILE A 191 -1.87 -5.35 -9.75
C ILE A 191 -3.21 -6.07 -9.78
N THR A 192 -4.19 -5.58 -10.53
CA THR A 192 -5.54 -6.17 -10.58
C THR A 192 -5.64 -7.37 -11.54
N GLY A 193 -4.53 -8.04 -11.80
CA GLY A 193 -4.42 -9.19 -12.69
C GLY A 193 -3.27 -10.09 -12.24
N GLY A 194 -2.90 -11.07 -13.07
CA GLY A 194 -1.78 -11.98 -12.77
C GLY A 194 -0.40 -11.38 -13.04
N LEU A 195 0.63 -12.06 -12.57
CA LEU A 195 2.04 -11.68 -12.77
C LEU A 195 2.88 -12.89 -13.20
N VAL A 196 3.58 -12.78 -14.33
CA VAL A 196 4.46 -13.86 -14.82
C VAL A 196 5.93 -13.42 -14.92
N THR A 197 6.83 -14.40 -15.00
CA THR A 197 8.29 -14.16 -15.06
C THR A 197 8.71 -13.15 -16.14
N SER A 198 8.09 -13.19 -17.32
CA SER A 198 8.41 -12.29 -18.44
C SER A 198 8.03 -10.84 -18.17
N ASP A 199 7.03 -10.61 -17.31
CA ASP A 199 6.62 -9.27 -16.91
C ASP A 199 7.69 -8.59 -16.06
N LEU A 200 8.60 -9.36 -15.46
CA LEU A 200 9.68 -8.84 -14.62
C LEU A 200 11.06 -8.99 -15.26
N ASN A 201 11.14 -9.05 -16.59
CA ASN A 201 12.42 -9.22 -17.31
C ASN A 201 13.23 -10.46 -16.85
N GLY A 202 12.57 -11.44 -16.22
CA GLY A 202 13.24 -12.58 -15.57
C GLY A 202 14.15 -12.24 -14.39
N GLY A 203 14.27 -10.99 -13.94
CA GLY A 203 15.23 -10.63 -12.88
C GLY A 203 14.94 -9.36 -12.12
N THR A 204 13.90 -8.62 -12.50
CA THR A 204 13.48 -7.40 -11.83
C THR A 204 13.04 -7.70 -10.42
N SER A 205 13.49 -6.89 -9.47
CA SER A 205 12.94 -6.92 -8.10
C SER A 205 11.89 -5.82 -7.94
N ILE A 206 10.70 -6.19 -7.46
CA ILE A 206 9.70 -5.26 -6.94
C ILE A 206 9.96 -5.10 -5.45
N SER A 207 10.78 -4.12 -5.10
CA SER A 207 11.23 -3.85 -3.73
C SER A 207 10.36 -2.78 -3.06
N VAL A 208 9.10 -3.13 -2.81
CA VAL A 208 8.11 -2.32 -2.07
C VAL A 208 7.59 -3.10 -0.86
N SER A 209 6.95 -2.44 0.10
CA SER A 209 6.51 -3.09 1.34
C SER A 209 5.24 -3.91 1.16
N GLU A 210 4.22 -3.32 0.55
CA GLU A 210 2.92 -3.96 0.33
C GLU A 210 2.71 -4.27 -1.16
N ILE A 211 2.34 -5.51 -1.47
CA ILE A 211 2.07 -5.95 -2.84
C ILE A 211 0.74 -6.69 -2.88
N TYR A 212 -0.18 -6.22 -3.70
CA TYR A 212 -1.47 -6.87 -3.97
C TYR A 212 -1.52 -7.33 -5.42
N ILE A 213 -1.87 -8.60 -5.63
CA ILE A 213 -2.00 -9.22 -6.96
C ILE A 213 -3.34 -9.95 -7.02
N ASP A 214 -4.27 -9.42 -7.81
CA ASP A 214 -5.62 -9.96 -8.02
C ASP A 214 -5.62 -11.06 -9.10
N GLY A 215 -4.78 -12.07 -8.92
CA GLY A 215 -4.65 -13.17 -9.86
C GLY A 215 -3.44 -14.05 -9.57
N ASP A 216 -3.18 -15.00 -10.47
CA ASP A 216 -2.10 -15.96 -10.31
C ASP A 216 -0.72 -15.31 -10.48
N VAL A 217 0.24 -15.79 -9.70
CA VAL A 217 1.65 -15.39 -9.79
C VAL A 217 2.49 -16.59 -10.23
N THR A 218 3.06 -16.53 -11.43
CA THR A 218 3.93 -17.60 -11.96
C THR A 218 5.34 -17.11 -12.23
N LEU A 219 6.20 -17.28 -11.22
CA LEU A 219 7.63 -16.99 -11.27
C LEU A 219 8.41 -18.30 -11.40
N ASP A 220 8.41 -18.88 -12.60
CA ASP A 220 9.14 -20.11 -12.96
C ASP A 220 10.29 -19.85 -13.95
N GLY A 221 11.23 -19.03 -13.49
CA GLY A 221 12.47 -18.76 -14.20
C GLY A 221 13.16 -17.53 -13.63
N GLY A 222 14.42 -17.34 -13.98
CA GLY A 222 15.12 -16.10 -13.64
C GLY A 222 15.42 -15.94 -12.14
N SER A 223 15.33 -14.74 -11.57
CA SER A 223 15.49 -14.47 -10.13
C SER A 223 14.75 -13.21 -9.67
N ALA A 224 13.64 -12.89 -10.35
CA ALA A 224 12.78 -11.77 -9.99
C ALA A 224 12.25 -11.92 -8.56
N GLY A 225 12.46 -10.91 -7.72
CA GLY A 225 12.10 -10.91 -6.30
C GLY A 225 10.91 -9.99 -6.01
N LEU A 226 10.22 -10.28 -4.91
CA LEU A 226 9.08 -9.50 -4.42
C LEU A 226 9.34 -9.07 -2.98
N GLY A 227 8.85 -7.89 -2.62
CA GLY A 227 8.97 -7.34 -1.28
C GLY A 227 10.26 -6.56 -1.05
N SER A 228 10.19 -5.63 -0.12
CA SER A 228 11.30 -4.79 0.32
C SER A 228 12.15 -5.53 1.35
N ALA A 229 13.46 -5.63 1.11
CA ALA A 229 14.41 -6.22 2.07
C ALA A 229 14.67 -5.33 3.29
N THR A 230 14.49 -4.01 3.14
CA THR A 230 14.80 -3.02 4.17
C THR A 230 13.59 -2.64 5.01
N GLU A 231 12.39 -2.85 4.47
CA GLU A 231 11.11 -2.58 5.15
C GLU A 231 10.08 -3.61 4.66
N PRO A 232 10.21 -4.88 5.05
CA PRO A 232 9.29 -5.92 4.62
C PRO A 232 7.87 -5.63 5.12
N GLY A 233 6.88 -5.72 4.23
CA GLY A 233 5.46 -5.65 4.56
C GLY A 233 4.78 -6.97 4.19
N ASN A 234 3.63 -6.90 3.53
CA ASN A 234 2.87 -8.08 3.11
C ASN A 234 2.76 -8.23 1.58
N ILE A 235 2.59 -9.48 1.15
CA ILE A 235 2.36 -9.84 -0.24
C ILE A 235 1.07 -10.65 -0.31
N TYR A 236 0.08 -10.17 -1.05
CA TYR A 236 -1.23 -10.78 -1.21
C TYR A 236 -1.42 -11.27 -2.65
N VAL A 237 -1.75 -12.55 -2.80
CA VAL A 237 -2.00 -13.20 -4.09
C VAL A 237 -3.39 -13.83 -4.07
N ASN A 238 -4.33 -13.23 -4.81
CA ASN A 238 -5.71 -13.72 -4.92
C ASN A 238 -5.86 -14.87 -5.95
N GLY A 239 -4.90 -15.78 -5.96
CA GLY A 239 -4.79 -16.88 -6.90
C GLY A 239 -3.72 -17.87 -6.47
N ASP A 240 -3.23 -18.66 -7.43
CA ASP A 240 -2.14 -19.59 -7.21
C ASP A 240 -0.78 -18.86 -7.21
N LEU A 241 0.11 -19.24 -6.30
CA LEU A 241 1.49 -18.76 -6.26
C LEU A 241 2.44 -19.88 -6.71
N THR A 242 3.21 -19.64 -7.76
CA THR A 242 4.26 -20.54 -8.24
C THR A 242 5.62 -19.85 -8.16
N LEU A 243 6.46 -20.32 -7.24
CA LEU A 243 7.85 -19.95 -7.08
C LEU A 243 8.73 -21.13 -7.47
N GLY A 244 8.85 -21.33 -8.78
CA GLY A 244 9.50 -22.49 -9.38
C GLY A 244 11.03 -22.37 -9.38
N SER A 245 11.60 -22.22 -10.56
CA SER A 245 13.05 -22.26 -10.75
C SER A 245 13.74 -20.92 -10.53
N GLY A 246 14.78 -20.90 -9.69
CA GLY A 246 15.73 -19.80 -9.44
C GLY A 246 15.63 -19.13 -8.06
N SER A 247 16.76 -18.60 -7.59
CA SER A 247 16.95 -18.19 -6.19
C SER A 247 16.48 -16.77 -5.89
N ARG A 248 15.22 -16.44 -6.21
CA ARG A 248 14.62 -15.14 -5.83
C ARG A 248 14.48 -15.02 -4.33
N ASN A 249 14.45 -13.77 -3.86
CA ASN A 249 14.04 -13.45 -2.50
C ASN A 249 12.58 -12.98 -2.50
N ILE A 250 11.84 -13.45 -1.52
CA ILE A 250 10.49 -12.98 -1.17
C ILE A 250 10.58 -12.42 0.24
N TYR A 251 10.43 -11.10 0.36
CA TYR A 251 10.48 -10.39 1.62
C TYR A 251 9.08 -10.02 2.08
N GLY A 252 8.79 -10.26 3.36
CA GLY A 252 7.48 -10.00 3.94
C GLY A 252 6.64 -11.25 4.11
N ASP A 253 5.54 -11.10 4.86
CA ASP A 253 4.57 -12.16 5.04
C ASP A 253 3.73 -12.30 3.77
N THR A 254 3.52 -13.54 3.30
CA THR A 254 2.87 -13.83 2.01
C THR A 254 1.56 -14.56 2.23
N TYR A 255 0.49 -14.09 1.61
CA TYR A 255 -0.86 -14.63 1.71
C TYR A 255 -1.32 -15.07 0.32
N VAL A 256 -1.76 -16.32 0.21
CA VAL A 256 -2.11 -16.97 -1.06
C VAL A 256 -3.51 -17.55 -0.93
N ALA A 257 -4.44 -17.07 -1.76
CA ALA A 257 -5.83 -17.52 -1.76
C ALA A 257 -6.01 -18.90 -2.43
N GLY A 258 -5.06 -19.31 -3.27
CA GLY A 258 -5.02 -20.60 -3.94
C GLY A 258 -3.92 -21.53 -3.45
N ASN A 259 -3.37 -22.30 -4.37
CA ASN A 259 -2.30 -23.26 -4.12
C ASN A 259 -0.92 -22.59 -4.17
N PHE A 260 0.04 -23.16 -3.44
CA PHE A 260 1.42 -22.70 -3.44
C PHE A 260 2.38 -23.78 -3.92
N PHE A 261 3.09 -23.52 -5.02
CA PHE A 261 4.23 -24.31 -5.47
C PHE A 261 5.54 -23.60 -5.10
N LEU A 262 6.37 -24.25 -4.28
CA LEU A 262 7.66 -23.71 -3.82
C LEU A 262 8.80 -24.67 -4.14
N LYS A 263 9.83 -24.17 -4.84
CA LYS A 263 11.01 -24.96 -5.19
C LYS A 263 12.36 -24.31 -4.82
N ASP A 264 12.79 -23.24 -5.50
CA ASP A 264 14.17 -22.73 -5.38
C ASP A 264 14.26 -21.36 -4.67
N ALA A 265 13.13 -20.77 -4.28
CA ALA A 265 13.05 -19.43 -3.72
C ALA A 265 13.55 -19.33 -2.26
N ARG A 266 13.86 -18.10 -1.86
CA ARG A 266 14.28 -17.71 -0.50
C ARG A 266 13.17 -16.91 0.15
N ILE A 267 12.54 -17.47 1.17
CA ILE A 267 11.41 -16.88 1.88
C ILE A 267 11.91 -16.27 3.19
N HIS A 268 11.64 -14.98 3.37
CA HIS A 268 12.10 -14.22 4.54
C HIS A 268 10.98 -13.90 5.55
N GLY A 269 9.71 -14.19 5.22
CA GLY A 269 8.56 -14.04 6.12
C GLY A 269 7.74 -15.33 6.23
N ASN A 270 6.61 -15.26 6.92
CA ASN A 270 5.65 -16.35 6.96
C ASN A 270 4.86 -16.45 5.65
N VAL A 271 4.32 -17.63 5.37
CA VAL A 271 3.43 -17.85 4.22
C VAL A 271 2.14 -18.47 4.71
N TYR A 272 1.01 -17.98 4.21
CA TYR A 272 -0.34 -18.42 4.52
C TYR A 272 -1.03 -18.85 3.23
N VAL A 273 -1.33 -20.13 3.09
CA VAL A 273 -1.84 -20.74 1.86
C VAL A 273 -3.23 -21.31 2.11
N ASP A 274 -4.26 -20.74 1.49
CA ASP A 274 -5.61 -21.30 1.54
C ASP A 274 -5.84 -22.36 0.45
N GLY A 275 -4.93 -23.34 0.41
CA GLY A 275 -4.91 -24.36 -0.63
C GLY A 275 -3.83 -25.41 -0.40
N ASP A 276 -3.55 -26.17 -1.46
CA ASP A 276 -2.53 -27.21 -1.45
C ASP A 276 -1.12 -26.58 -1.48
N LEU A 277 -0.20 -27.18 -0.73
CA LEU A 277 1.22 -26.83 -0.69
C LEU A 277 2.04 -27.89 -1.43
N THR A 278 2.65 -27.52 -2.55
CA THR A 278 3.58 -28.39 -3.27
C THR A 278 5.00 -27.91 -3.05
N LEU A 279 5.83 -28.78 -2.49
CA LEU A 279 7.25 -28.54 -2.22
C LEU A 279 8.12 -29.35 -3.17
N ASN A 280 9.14 -28.71 -3.73
CA ASN A 280 10.14 -29.40 -4.55
C ASN A 280 11.55 -28.85 -4.28
N TRP A 281 12.57 -29.63 -4.64
CA TRP A 281 13.99 -29.32 -4.39
C TRP A 281 14.33 -28.83 -2.97
N THR A 282 15.00 -27.70 -2.82
CA THR A 282 15.46 -27.18 -1.52
C THR A 282 15.31 -25.67 -1.48
N PRO A 283 14.10 -25.15 -1.19
CA PRO A 283 13.90 -23.74 -0.93
C PRO A 283 14.61 -23.38 0.36
N TRP A 284 14.89 -22.10 0.54
CA TRP A 284 15.43 -21.60 1.79
C TRP A 284 14.37 -20.78 2.50
N LEU A 285 14.15 -21.08 3.78
CA LEU A 285 13.31 -20.31 4.67
C LEU A 285 14.19 -19.80 5.80
N VAL A 286 14.09 -18.51 6.13
CA VAL A 286 14.70 -17.98 7.36
C VAL A 286 14.23 -18.77 8.59
N ASP A 287 15.01 -18.81 9.66
CA ASP A 287 14.82 -19.73 10.79
C ASP A 287 13.41 -19.65 11.41
N ASP A 288 12.86 -18.46 11.55
CA ASP A 288 11.55 -18.22 12.17
C ASP A 288 10.37 -18.28 11.19
N ALA A 289 10.62 -18.29 9.88
CA ALA A 289 9.56 -18.37 8.88
C ALA A 289 8.84 -19.72 8.92
N ARG A 290 7.51 -19.68 8.77
CA ARG A 290 6.63 -20.85 8.68
C ARG A 290 5.75 -20.75 7.44
N ILE A 291 5.34 -21.92 6.93
CA ILE A 291 4.32 -22.02 5.88
C ILE A 291 3.09 -22.67 6.50
N TYR A 292 2.01 -21.91 6.63
CA TYR A 292 0.71 -22.38 7.06
C TYR A 292 -0.13 -22.72 5.85
N TYR A 293 -0.79 -23.89 5.83
CA TYR A 293 -1.60 -24.32 4.69
C TYR A 293 -2.87 -25.05 5.13
N THR A 294 -3.95 -24.94 4.34
CA THR A 294 -5.25 -25.57 4.64
C THR A 294 -5.51 -26.86 3.85
N GLY A 295 -4.83 -27.03 2.71
CA GLY A 295 -4.96 -28.19 1.83
C GLY A 295 -4.00 -29.34 2.15
N LYS A 296 -3.64 -30.10 1.11
CA LYS A 296 -2.67 -31.19 1.19
C LYS A 296 -1.26 -30.65 1.01
N ILE A 297 -0.30 -31.38 1.56
CA ILE A 297 1.12 -31.18 1.26
C ILE A 297 1.61 -32.28 0.32
N GLU A 298 2.27 -31.89 -0.77
CA GLU A 298 2.94 -32.80 -1.70
C GLU A 298 4.45 -32.49 -1.74
N HIS A 299 5.28 -33.52 -1.59
CA HIS A 299 6.73 -33.39 -1.68
C HIS A 299 7.40 -34.72 -2.10
N PRO A 300 8.60 -34.70 -2.69
CA PRO A 300 9.39 -35.90 -2.92
C PRO A 300 9.69 -36.68 -1.63
N ASN A 301 9.84 -38.00 -1.71
CA ASN A 301 10.13 -38.85 -0.53
C ASN A 301 11.46 -38.51 0.18
N TYR A 302 12.37 -37.80 -0.49
CA TYR A 302 13.69 -37.43 0.03
C TYR A 302 13.75 -35.98 0.53
N TYR A 303 12.59 -35.34 0.71
CA TYR A 303 12.53 -33.93 1.08
C TYR A 303 13.19 -33.64 2.43
N ASP A 304 13.71 -32.42 2.58
CA ASP A 304 14.40 -31.98 3.79
C ASP A 304 13.41 -31.89 4.97
N GLU A 305 13.64 -32.69 6.02
CA GLU A 305 12.81 -32.75 7.22
C GLU A 305 12.78 -31.42 7.99
N GLU A 306 13.85 -30.62 7.95
CA GLU A 306 13.90 -29.32 8.63
C GLU A 306 12.99 -28.30 7.93
N ILE A 307 12.85 -28.39 6.60
CA ILE A 307 11.87 -27.58 5.87
C ILE A 307 10.45 -28.07 6.16
N LEU A 308 10.21 -29.38 6.17
CA LEU A 308 8.89 -29.94 6.47
C LEU A 308 8.39 -29.53 7.87
N LYS A 309 9.27 -29.46 8.87
CA LYS A 309 8.92 -28.97 10.22
C LYS A 309 8.44 -27.52 10.25
N LYS A 310 8.80 -26.71 9.25
CA LYS A 310 8.34 -25.33 9.10
C LYS A 310 6.97 -25.24 8.42
N CYS A 311 6.48 -26.33 7.81
CA CYS A 311 5.17 -26.42 7.20
C CYS A 311 4.14 -26.92 8.22
N VAL A 312 3.11 -26.11 8.48
CA VAL A 312 2.12 -26.35 9.52
C VAL A 312 0.72 -26.35 8.92
N HIS A 313 0.08 -27.51 8.88
CA HIS A 313 -1.32 -27.59 8.47
C HIS A 313 -2.23 -26.87 9.48
N GLN A 314 -3.15 -26.05 8.98
CA GLN A 314 -4.15 -25.33 9.77
C GLN A 314 -5.55 -25.59 9.20
N ALA A 315 -6.59 -25.49 10.03
CA ALA A 315 -7.96 -25.58 9.53
C ALA A 315 -8.35 -24.35 8.68
N THR A 316 -7.77 -23.20 9.01
CA THR A 316 -7.96 -21.91 8.33
C THR A 316 -6.69 -21.09 8.42
N VAL A 317 -6.46 -20.20 7.46
CA VAL A 317 -5.42 -19.16 7.49
C VAL A 317 -6.08 -17.78 7.32
N PRO A 318 -5.39 -16.67 7.61
CA PRO A 318 -5.89 -15.35 7.26
C PRO A 318 -6.21 -15.27 5.76
N GLY A 319 -7.37 -14.71 5.42
CA GLY A 319 -7.80 -14.53 4.03
C GLY A 319 -7.00 -13.46 3.31
N VAL A 320 -7.03 -13.51 1.98
CA VAL A 320 -6.51 -12.44 1.11
C VAL A 320 -7.62 -11.42 0.88
N ASP A 321 -7.33 -10.15 1.17
CA ASP A 321 -8.20 -9.03 0.84
C ASP A 321 -7.45 -8.11 -0.13
N ILE A 322 -7.99 -7.96 -1.34
CA ILE A 322 -7.41 -7.08 -2.36
C ILE A 322 -8.17 -5.76 -2.30
N PRO A 323 -7.47 -4.61 -2.26
CA PRO A 323 -8.12 -3.31 -2.34
C PRO A 323 -8.96 -3.17 -3.62
N ASP A 324 -10.29 -3.18 -3.49
CA ASP A 324 -11.25 -2.96 -4.60
C ASP A 324 -11.55 -1.46 -4.79
N GLN A 325 -10.51 -0.62 -4.72
CA GLN A 325 -10.69 0.83 -4.86
C GLN A 325 -10.79 1.19 -6.34
N GLY A 326 -12.02 1.47 -6.79
CA GLY A 326 -12.24 1.98 -8.14
C GLY A 326 -11.37 3.21 -8.41
N ILE A 327 -10.61 3.20 -9.52
CA ILE A 327 -9.79 4.34 -9.91
C ILE A 327 -10.70 5.56 -10.11
N ALA A 328 -10.39 6.65 -9.42
CA ALA A 328 -11.23 7.85 -9.45
C ALA A 328 -11.37 8.44 -10.88
N PRO A 329 -12.54 9.01 -11.23
CA PRO A 329 -12.63 9.80 -12.45
C PRO A 329 -11.77 11.06 -12.33
N THR A 330 -11.37 11.62 -13.49
CA THR A 330 -10.72 12.93 -13.53
C THR A 330 -11.69 14.04 -13.08
N LYS A 331 -11.16 15.16 -12.59
CA LYS A 331 -11.95 16.39 -12.37
C LYS A 331 -12.52 16.95 -13.69
N PRO A 332 -13.48 17.88 -13.65
CA PRO A 332 -13.94 18.58 -14.86
C PRO A 332 -12.81 19.35 -15.55
N ALA A 333 -12.86 19.49 -16.88
CA ALA A 333 -11.80 20.17 -17.66
C ALA A 333 -11.50 21.61 -17.18
N GLU A 334 -12.53 22.35 -16.77
CA GLU A 334 -12.40 23.72 -16.23
C GLU A 334 -11.51 23.75 -14.97
N TRP A 335 -11.61 22.75 -14.09
CA TRP A 335 -10.80 22.66 -12.87
C TRP A 335 -9.30 22.63 -13.19
N TYR A 336 -8.92 21.90 -14.25
CA TYR A 336 -7.54 21.81 -14.71
C TYR A 336 -7.10 23.12 -15.38
N ALA A 337 -7.96 23.73 -16.19
CA ALA A 337 -7.67 25.00 -16.85
C ALA A 337 -7.43 26.13 -15.83
N GLU A 338 -8.24 26.21 -14.79
CA GLU A 338 -8.09 27.15 -13.66
C GLU A 338 -6.77 26.95 -12.88
N ARG A 339 -6.20 25.74 -12.93
CA ARG A 339 -4.95 25.35 -12.25
C ARG A 339 -3.75 25.28 -13.17
N GLY A 340 -3.85 25.86 -14.37
CA GLY A 340 -2.72 26.04 -15.29
C GLY A 340 -2.28 24.77 -16.03
N TYR A 341 -3.14 23.74 -16.08
CA TYR A 341 -2.87 22.58 -16.92
C TYR A 341 -2.99 22.96 -18.40
N VAL A 342 -2.04 22.48 -19.20
CA VAL A 342 -2.02 22.64 -20.67
C VAL A 342 -2.45 21.34 -21.36
N SER A 343 -2.86 21.42 -22.61
CA SER A 343 -3.31 20.25 -23.38
C SER A 343 -2.18 19.41 -23.99
N GLY A 344 -0.92 19.80 -23.77
CA GLY A 344 0.26 19.11 -24.32
C GLY A 344 1.49 20.02 -24.32
N GLY A 345 2.57 19.55 -24.93
CA GLY A 345 3.84 20.28 -25.00
C GLY A 345 5.04 19.40 -24.64
N ALA A 346 6.24 19.98 -24.71
CA ALA A 346 7.45 19.32 -24.28
C ALA A 346 7.46 19.17 -22.76
N LEU A 347 7.97 18.03 -22.28
CA LEU A 347 8.22 17.85 -20.85
C LEU A 347 9.21 18.92 -20.39
N THR A 348 8.84 19.70 -19.39
CA THR A 348 9.67 20.72 -18.72
C THR A 348 9.34 20.66 -17.24
N ASP A 349 10.24 21.16 -16.38
CA ASP A 349 10.03 21.14 -14.94
C ASP A 349 8.70 21.83 -14.56
N GLY A 350 7.90 21.17 -13.72
CA GLY A 350 6.63 21.68 -13.22
C GLY A 350 5.47 21.66 -14.22
N ILE A 351 5.65 21.12 -15.44
CA ILE A 351 4.56 21.10 -16.43
C ILE A 351 3.37 20.26 -15.93
N ARG A 352 2.17 20.80 -16.10
CA ARG A 352 0.90 20.14 -15.79
C ARG A 352 0.12 19.92 -17.08
N ILE A 353 -0.20 18.68 -17.40
CA ILE A 353 -0.84 18.28 -18.66
C ILE A 353 -2.17 17.60 -18.38
N TYR A 354 -3.22 18.06 -19.04
CA TYR A 354 -4.54 17.41 -19.06
C TYR A 354 -5.00 17.24 -20.51
N ALA A 355 -5.11 15.99 -20.96
CA ALA A 355 -5.44 15.65 -22.34
C ALA A 355 -6.25 14.35 -22.41
N ASP A 356 -6.81 14.03 -23.60
CA ASP A 356 -7.40 12.71 -23.86
C ASP A 356 -6.37 11.59 -23.70
N SER A 357 -5.25 11.74 -24.40
CA SER A 357 -4.03 10.96 -24.29
C SER A 357 -2.84 11.92 -24.34
N TYR A 358 -1.68 11.49 -23.86
CA TYR A 358 -0.45 12.26 -23.98
C TYR A 358 0.68 11.40 -24.56
N ASP A 359 1.26 11.86 -25.65
CA ASP A 359 2.49 11.31 -26.21
C ASP A 359 3.57 12.39 -26.10
N ALA A 360 4.57 12.14 -25.25
CA ALA A 360 5.66 13.08 -25.03
C ALA A 360 6.48 13.20 -26.32
N PRO A 361 6.72 14.43 -26.83
CA PRO A 361 7.66 14.59 -27.92
C PRO A 361 9.02 14.05 -27.46
N GLY A 362 9.55 13.08 -28.21
CA GLY A 362 10.77 12.36 -27.84
C GLY A 362 11.94 13.30 -27.57
N TYR A 363 12.80 12.94 -26.62
CA TYR A 363 13.97 13.75 -26.26
C TYR A 363 15.03 13.65 -27.35
N SER A 364 15.44 14.81 -27.88
CA SER A 364 16.56 14.93 -28.84
C SER A 364 17.71 15.70 -28.20
N PRO A 365 18.86 15.07 -27.93
CA PRO A 365 20.10 15.74 -27.49
C PRO A 365 20.51 16.86 -28.48
N PRO A 366 21.23 17.93 -28.07
CA PRO A 366 22.23 17.96 -27.01
C PRO A 366 21.98 19.13 -26.04
N THR A 367 21.05 18.97 -25.09
CA THR A 367 20.93 19.96 -24.01
C THR A 367 21.27 19.26 -22.71
N TRP A 368 22.52 19.40 -22.29
CA TRP A 368 22.96 19.01 -20.97
C TRP A 368 22.04 19.69 -19.95
N SER A 369 21.18 18.90 -19.27
CA SER A 369 20.19 19.29 -18.25
C SER A 369 18.74 19.63 -18.64
N SER A 370 18.13 19.03 -19.68
CA SER A 370 16.66 19.00 -19.69
C SER A 370 16.14 17.99 -18.66
N THR A 371 15.80 18.43 -17.45
CA THR A 371 15.09 17.62 -16.47
C THR A 371 13.58 17.66 -16.73
N ALA A 372 12.85 16.62 -16.34
CA ALA A 372 11.39 16.64 -16.28
C ALA A 372 10.97 16.43 -14.83
N ASN A 373 11.28 17.41 -13.97
CA ASN A 373 11.01 17.30 -12.55
C ASN A 373 9.60 17.81 -12.22
N ASN A 374 8.95 17.14 -11.26
CA ASN A 374 7.66 17.54 -10.71
C ASN A 374 6.59 17.79 -11.78
N ILE A 375 6.49 16.89 -12.75
CA ILE A 375 5.49 16.97 -13.80
C ILE A 375 4.20 16.28 -13.34
N VAL A 376 3.05 16.76 -13.83
CA VAL A 376 1.76 16.10 -13.58
C VAL A 376 1.08 15.86 -14.91
N ILE A 377 0.82 14.61 -15.26
CA ILE A 377 0.19 14.24 -16.53
C ILE A 377 -1.08 13.45 -16.25
N ILE A 378 -2.20 13.97 -16.75
CA ILE A 378 -3.53 13.39 -16.64
C ILE A 378 -4.04 13.08 -18.06
N ALA A 379 -4.14 11.79 -18.41
CA ALA A 379 -4.75 11.31 -19.64
C ALA A 379 -6.17 10.80 -19.34
N ARG A 380 -7.19 11.62 -19.57
CA ARG A 380 -8.56 11.35 -19.09
C ARG A 380 -9.22 10.13 -19.72
N SER A 381 -8.86 9.78 -20.96
CA SER A 381 -9.55 8.75 -21.74
C SER A 381 -8.63 7.71 -22.38
N GLY A 382 -7.34 8.00 -22.54
CA GLY A 382 -6.37 7.11 -23.16
C GLY A 382 -5.03 7.09 -22.45
N ASP A 383 -3.96 6.90 -23.24
CA ASP A 383 -2.65 6.51 -22.73
C ASP A 383 -1.72 7.69 -22.45
N ILE A 384 -0.75 7.46 -21.56
CA ILE A 384 0.43 8.30 -21.40
C ILE A 384 1.63 7.53 -21.99
N THR A 385 2.32 8.14 -22.94
CA THR A 385 3.50 7.58 -23.60
C THR A 385 4.69 8.51 -23.41
N LEU A 386 5.71 8.02 -22.70
CA LEU A 386 6.96 8.71 -22.40
C LEU A 386 8.12 7.95 -23.05
N LYS A 387 8.28 8.08 -24.37
CA LYS A 387 9.27 7.32 -25.15
C LYS A 387 10.51 8.13 -25.48
N ASN A 388 11.63 7.43 -25.70
CA ASN A 388 12.92 8.03 -26.02
C ASN A 388 13.38 9.05 -24.96
N MET A 389 13.22 8.77 -23.67
CA MET A 389 13.65 9.69 -22.60
C MET A 389 15.17 9.65 -22.36
N GLY A 390 15.87 8.61 -22.83
CA GLY A 390 17.32 8.51 -22.70
C GLY A 390 17.79 8.56 -21.24
N ASP A 391 18.81 9.37 -20.96
CA ASP A 391 19.38 9.60 -19.63
C ASP A 391 18.58 10.61 -18.77
N ARG A 392 17.48 11.13 -19.31
CA ARG A 392 16.63 12.09 -18.60
C ARG A 392 15.95 11.45 -17.40
N ARG A 393 16.19 12.00 -16.22
CA ARG A 393 15.37 11.74 -15.02
C ARG A 393 14.01 12.40 -15.18
N VAL A 394 12.96 11.59 -15.06
CA VAL A 394 11.57 12.02 -15.13
C VAL A 394 10.94 11.81 -13.75
N THR A 395 10.42 12.88 -13.13
CA THR A 395 9.77 12.79 -11.82
C THR A 395 8.39 13.42 -11.83
N GLY A 396 7.39 12.76 -11.22
CA GLY A 396 6.04 13.32 -11.22
C GLY A 396 4.90 12.34 -10.95
N VAL A 397 3.69 12.79 -11.30
CA VAL A 397 2.43 12.05 -11.17
C VAL A 397 1.89 11.74 -12.56
N PHE A 398 1.59 10.46 -12.82
CA PHE A 398 1.09 9.96 -14.09
C PHE A 398 -0.24 9.24 -13.87
N TYR A 399 -1.32 9.83 -14.37
CA TYR A 399 -2.68 9.36 -14.14
C TYR A 399 -3.41 9.06 -15.44
N ALA A 400 -3.72 7.79 -15.68
CA ALA A 400 -4.45 7.29 -16.85
C ALA A 400 -5.59 6.35 -16.40
N PRO A 401 -6.71 6.90 -15.89
CA PRO A 401 -7.78 6.10 -15.27
C PRO A 401 -8.50 5.18 -16.27
N ASN A 402 -8.28 5.37 -17.56
CA ASN A 402 -8.88 4.58 -18.63
C ASN A 402 -7.85 4.02 -19.63
N GLY A 403 -6.57 4.10 -19.31
CA GLY A 403 -5.50 3.71 -20.22
C GLY A 403 -4.29 3.17 -19.50
N LYS A 404 -3.17 3.12 -20.22
CA LYS A 404 -1.87 2.68 -19.69
C LYS A 404 -0.84 3.80 -19.67
N VAL A 405 0.22 3.59 -18.89
CA VAL A 405 1.42 4.43 -18.90
C VAL A 405 2.57 3.61 -19.51
N THR A 406 3.21 4.13 -20.56
CA THR A 406 4.40 3.53 -21.16
C THR A 406 5.61 4.43 -20.93
N PHE A 407 6.71 3.88 -20.40
CA PHE A 407 7.95 4.59 -20.15
C PHE A 407 9.14 3.90 -20.82
N GLU A 408 9.94 4.67 -21.54
CA GLU A 408 11.21 4.25 -22.15
C GLU A 408 12.30 5.29 -21.83
N GLY A 409 13.09 5.00 -20.80
CA GLY A 409 14.13 5.87 -20.27
C GLY A 409 14.94 5.19 -19.18
N THR A 410 15.94 5.88 -18.63
CA THR A 410 16.81 5.33 -17.58
C THR A 410 16.21 5.44 -16.17
N SER A 411 15.44 6.49 -15.87
CA SER A 411 14.92 6.74 -14.53
C SER A 411 13.55 7.43 -14.53
N LEU A 412 12.60 6.81 -13.84
CA LEU A 412 11.30 7.41 -13.49
C LEU A 412 11.13 7.42 -11.97
N GLU A 413 10.67 8.53 -11.43
CA GLU A 413 10.36 8.69 -10.01
C GLU A 413 8.95 9.25 -9.81
N GLY A 414 8.19 8.71 -8.86
CA GLY A 414 6.89 9.27 -8.48
C GLY A 414 5.74 8.28 -8.48
N VAL A 415 4.57 8.67 -8.98
CA VAL A 415 3.30 7.90 -8.87
C VAL A 415 2.75 7.56 -10.24
N VAL A 416 2.37 6.29 -10.47
CA VAL A 416 1.82 5.81 -11.74
C VAL A 416 0.51 5.07 -11.51
N ILE A 417 -0.61 5.71 -11.79
CA ILE A 417 -1.94 5.10 -11.68
C ILE A 417 -2.52 4.97 -13.08
N ALA A 418 -2.73 3.73 -13.52
CA ALA A 418 -3.10 3.44 -14.89
C ALA A 418 -3.91 2.14 -14.98
N ARG A 419 -5.20 2.24 -15.31
CA ARG A 419 -6.11 1.09 -15.31
C ARG A 419 -5.57 -0.09 -16.12
N ASP A 420 -5.08 0.17 -17.33
CA ASP A 420 -4.61 -0.87 -18.24
C ASP A 420 -3.15 -1.27 -17.97
N GLY A 421 -2.49 -0.60 -17.04
CA GLY A 421 -1.18 -0.99 -16.50
C GLY A 421 -0.03 -0.02 -16.75
N PHE A 422 1.12 -0.35 -16.17
CA PHE A 422 2.38 0.36 -16.31
C PHE A 422 3.40 -0.51 -17.07
N PHE A 423 3.94 0.05 -18.16
CA PHE A 423 4.83 -0.62 -19.10
C PHE A 423 6.16 0.10 -19.17
N VAL A 424 7.21 -0.49 -18.61
CA VAL A 424 8.60 -0.05 -18.81
C VAL A 424 9.24 -0.90 -19.89
N THR A 425 9.55 -0.28 -21.03
CA THR A 425 10.05 -1.00 -22.21
C THR A 425 11.56 -0.90 -22.40
N SER A 426 12.23 -0.06 -21.61
CA SER A 426 13.70 0.10 -21.63
C SER A 426 14.39 -0.82 -20.61
N GLY A 427 15.43 -1.50 -21.08
CA GLY A 427 16.38 -2.21 -20.24
C GLY A 427 17.16 -1.25 -19.33
N GLY A 428 17.56 -1.70 -18.15
CA GLY A 428 18.39 -0.90 -17.24
C GLY A 428 17.64 0.19 -16.46
N THR A 429 16.33 0.32 -16.68
CA THR A 429 15.49 1.33 -16.02
C THR A 429 15.43 1.12 -14.51
N THR A 430 15.58 2.20 -13.75
CA THR A 430 15.26 2.24 -12.33
C THR A 430 13.99 3.05 -12.12
N VAL A 431 13.06 2.48 -11.36
CA VAL A 431 11.84 3.17 -10.96
C VAL A 431 11.81 3.33 -9.45
N VAL A 432 11.63 4.57 -9.00
CA VAL A 432 11.60 4.92 -7.58
C VAL A 432 10.24 5.51 -7.23
N PHE A 433 9.57 4.93 -6.26
CA PHE A 433 8.33 5.49 -5.79
C PHE A 433 8.56 6.69 -4.86
N ARG A 434 7.66 7.66 -4.93
CA ARG A 434 7.50 8.79 -4.00
C ARG A 434 6.02 9.04 -3.80
N ASN A 435 5.62 9.38 -2.57
CA ASN A 435 4.22 9.69 -2.28
C ASN A 435 3.75 10.89 -3.12
N ILE A 436 2.47 10.93 -3.49
CA ILE A 436 1.90 12.04 -4.26
C ILE A 436 2.06 13.40 -3.55
N GLU A 437 2.07 13.41 -2.21
CA GLU A 437 2.29 14.59 -1.37
C GLU A 437 3.65 15.27 -1.63
N GLU A 438 4.65 14.53 -2.12
CA GLU A 438 5.96 15.09 -2.49
C GLU A 438 5.90 15.95 -3.76
N TYR A 439 4.87 15.77 -4.59
CA TYR A 439 4.67 16.52 -5.84
C TYR A 439 3.55 17.56 -5.72
N ILE A 440 2.54 17.28 -4.90
CA ILE A 440 1.36 18.13 -4.72
C ILE A 440 1.14 18.36 -3.22
N SER A 441 1.59 19.51 -2.73
CA SER A 441 1.55 19.83 -1.30
C SER A 441 0.19 20.31 -0.79
N ASN A 442 -0.69 20.77 -1.69
CA ASN A 442 -2.03 21.23 -1.34
C ASN A 442 -3.05 20.15 -1.73
N PRO A 443 -3.77 19.55 -0.77
CA PRO A 443 -4.77 18.53 -1.08
C PRO A 443 -5.88 19.00 -2.04
N ASP A 444 -6.22 20.29 -2.04
CA ASP A 444 -7.21 20.87 -2.96
C ASP A 444 -6.72 20.91 -4.43
N ASP A 445 -5.46 20.57 -4.68
CA ASP A 445 -4.83 20.49 -5.99
C ASP A 445 -4.60 19.03 -6.44
N TYR A 446 -5.15 18.04 -5.72
CA TYR A 446 -5.12 16.66 -6.19
C TYR A 446 -5.98 16.47 -7.45
N PRO A 447 -5.42 15.88 -8.52
CA PRO A 447 -6.04 15.95 -9.84
C PRO A 447 -7.09 14.87 -10.10
N PHE A 448 -7.49 14.06 -9.12
CA PHE A 448 -8.51 13.02 -9.28
C PHE A 448 -9.33 12.86 -7.99
#